data_AF-A0A0D8FVK8-F1
#
_entry.id   AF-A0A0D8FVK8-F1
#
_cell.length_a   1.000
_cell.length_b   1.000
_cell.length_c   1.000
_cell.angle_alpha   90.00
_cell.angle_beta   90.00
_cell.angle_gamma   90.00
#
_symmetry.space_group_name_H-M   'P 1'
#
loop_
_entity.id
_entity.type
_entity.pdbx_description
1 polymer ?
#
loop_
_entity_poly.entity_id
_entity_poly.type
_entity_poly.pdbx_seq_one_letter_code
_entity_poly.pdbx_strand_id
1 'polypeptide(L)'
;MPSGRDSYKANAVGTASPAVRLVMVIDQLDASLARAQRGYEQNDLYEIHCSLMNAQAIVALLRDSLQLDIWDAAADIYRLYEFALDRLVRSNLNKDRTLLEEAQEVLLPLMDAWRKAAKMVSTDDLASLNS
;
A
#
# COMPACT_ATOMS: atom_id res chain seq x y z
N MET A 1 40.26 -3.54 -17.01
CA MET A 1 39.35 -2.97 -15.99
C MET A 1 38.13 -2.44 -16.72
N PRO A 2 36.94 -3.05 -16.62
CA PRO A 2 35.73 -2.43 -17.15
C PRO A 2 35.16 -1.46 -16.12
N SER A 3 35.03 -0.20 -16.55
CA SER A 3 34.46 0.91 -15.80
C SER A 3 32.97 0.71 -15.55
N GLY A 4 32.53 1.00 -14.33
CA GLY A 4 31.11 1.04 -13.98
C GLY A 4 30.38 2.17 -14.70
N ARG A 5 29.33 1.79 -15.44
CA ARG A 5 28.09 2.52 -15.70
C ARG A 5 27.18 1.57 -16.48
N ASP A 6 25.89 1.60 -16.14
CA ASP A 6 24.78 1.02 -16.90
C ASP A 6 24.34 -0.41 -16.58
N SER A 7 24.12 -0.69 -15.29
CA SER A 7 23.16 -1.73 -14.86
C SER A 7 21.69 -1.31 -15.00
N TYR A 8 21.40 -0.14 -15.60
CA TYR A 8 20.05 0.44 -15.64
C TYR A 8 19.22 0.08 -16.89
N LYS A 9 19.70 -0.80 -17.77
CA LYS A 9 19.00 -1.16 -19.03
C LYS A 9 18.41 -2.57 -19.07
N ALA A 10 18.17 -3.20 -17.92
CA ALA A 10 17.79 -4.63 -17.87
C ALA A 10 16.32 -4.94 -17.54
N ASN A 11 15.38 -3.97 -17.54
CA ASN A 11 13.97 -4.26 -17.21
C ASN A 11 12.98 -3.87 -18.32
N ALA A 12 13.36 -4.03 -19.59
CA ALA A 12 12.42 -4.05 -20.71
C ALA A 12 11.93 -5.49 -20.98
N VAL A 13 11.35 -6.18 -20.00
CA VAL A 13 10.75 -7.52 -20.22
C VAL A 13 9.56 -7.76 -19.27
N GLY A 14 8.33 -7.68 -19.79
CA GLY A 14 7.15 -8.44 -19.32
C GLY A 14 6.57 -8.20 -17.92
N THR A 15 7.19 -7.41 -17.05
CA THR A 15 6.73 -7.19 -15.66
C THR A 15 6.50 -5.70 -15.37
N ALA A 16 5.37 -5.37 -14.75
CA ALA A 16 5.07 -4.00 -14.31
C ALA A 16 6.24 -3.38 -13.53
N SER A 17 6.56 -2.10 -13.81
CA SER A 17 7.61 -1.36 -13.11
C SER A 17 7.33 -1.30 -11.60
N PRO A 18 8.35 -1.10 -10.74
CA PRO A 18 8.14 -1.01 -9.29
C PRO A 18 7.07 0.00 -8.88
N ALA A 19 7.03 1.17 -9.55
CA ALA A 19 6.00 2.19 -9.32
C ALA A 19 4.59 1.71 -9.71
N VAL A 20 4.45 1.05 -10.87
CA VAL A 20 3.16 0.47 -11.29
C VAL A 20 2.72 -0.65 -10.33
N ARG A 21 3.65 -1.50 -9.89
CA ARG A 21 3.38 -2.57 -8.92
C ARG A 21 2.89 -2.01 -7.59
N LEU A 22 3.52 -0.95 -7.08
CA LEU A 22 3.08 -0.27 -5.87
C LEU A 22 1.65 0.27 -6.02
N VAL A 23 1.34 0.93 -7.14
CA VAL A 23 -0.01 1.43 -7.41
C VAL A 23 -1.04 0.30 -7.44
N MET A 24 -0.72 -0.84 -8.06
CA MET A 24 -1.61 -2.02 -8.07
C MET A 24 -1.87 -2.58 -6.66
N VAL A 25 -0.85 -2.61 -5.80
CA VAL A 25 -1.00 -3.04 -4.39
C VAL A 25 -1.90 -2.06 -3.63
N ILE A 26 -1.74 -0.76 -3.86
CA ILE A 26 -2.57 0.28 -3.27
C ILE A 26 -4.02 0.18 -3.76
N ASP A 27 -4.25 -0.04 -5.05
CA ASP A 27 -5.58 -0.27 -5.62
C ASP A 27 -6.27 -1.48 -5.00
N GLN A 28 -5.52 -2.55 -4.78
CA GLN A 28 -6.04 -3.75 -4.14
C GLN A 28 -6.38 -3.51 -2.66
N LEU A 29 -5.58 -2.71 -1.93
CA LEU A 29 -5.91 -2.31 -0.57
C LEU A 29 -7.22 -1.50 -0.54
N ASP A 30 -7.35 -0.50 -1.41
CA ASP A 30 -8.55 0.32 -1.54
C ASP A 30 -9.81 -0.53 -1.78
N ALA A 31 -9.72 -1.42 -2.77
CA ALA A 31 -10.80 -2.32 -3.14
C ALA A 31 -11.18 -3.29 -2.02
N SER A 32 -10.24 -3.67 -1.16
CA SER A 32 -10.50 -4.51 0.01
C SER A 32 -11.15 -3.74 1.15
N LEU A 33 -10.71 -2.52 1.44
CA LEU A 33 -11.36 -1.68 2.45
C LEU A 33 -12.81 -1.36 2.04
N ALA A 34 -13.05 -1.03 0.77
CA ALA A 34 -14.38 -0.76 0.24
C ALA A 34 -15.28 -2.02 0.28
N ARG A 35 -14.74 -3.22 0.04
CA ARG A 35 -15.48 -4.47 0.17
C ARG A 35 -15.84 -4.79 1.61
N ALA A 36 -14.90 -4.61 2.54
CA ALA A 36 -15.17 -4.78 3.97
C ALA A 36 -16.29 -3.84 4.44
N GLN A 37 -16.28 -2.57 3.99
CA GLN A 37 -17.32 -1.60 4.30
C GLN A 37 -18.70 -2.06 3.80
N ARG A 38 -18.79 -2.51 2.54
CA ARG A 38 -20.05 -3.06 2.00
C ARG A 38 -20.51 -4.31 2.74
N GLY A 39 -19.57 -5.16 3.14
CA GLY A 39 -19.88 -6.33 3.98
C GLY A 39 -20.54 -5.91 5.30
N TYR A 40 -20.04 -4.86 5.97
CA TYR A 40 -20.69 -4.29 7.16
C TYR A 40 -22.08 -3.73 6.88
N GLU A 41 -22.28 -3.01 5.78
CA GLU A 41 -23.59 -2.48 5.40
C GLU A 41 -24.62 -3.58 5.14
N GLN A 42 -24.18 -4.72 4.61
CA GLN A 42 -25.02 -5.86 4.25
C GLN A 42 -25.11 -6.91 5.37
N ASN A 43 -24.39 -6.74 6.48
CA ASN A 43 -24.20 -7.74 7.53
C ASN A 43 -23.63 -9.09 7.00
N ASP A 44 -22.82 -9.06 5.94
CA ASP A 44 -22.13 -10.22 5.40
C ASP A 44 -20.81 -10.47 6.15
N LEU A 45 -20.87 -11.34 7.16
CA LEU A 45 -19.71 -11.65 8.00
C LEU A 45 -18.57 -12.33 7.25
N TYR A 46 -18.87 -13.06 6.16
CA TYR A 46 -17.86 -13.73 5.35
C TYR A 46 -17.10 -12.72 4.50
N GLU A 47 -17.82 -11.82 3.81
CA GLU A 47 -17.21 -10.75 3.02
C GLU A 47 -16.38 -9.80 3.90
N ILE A 48 -16.88 -9.44 5.08
CA ILE A 48 -16.12 -8.66 6.08
C ILE A 48 -14.81 -9.37 6.40
N HIS A 49 -14.87 -10.65 6.78
CA HIS A 49 -13.69 -11.39 7.20
C HIS A 49 -12.65 -11.52 6.08
N CYS A 50 -13.08 -11.98 4.90
CA CYS A 50 -12.20 -12.16 3.75
C CYS A 50 -11.54 -10.85 3.31
N SER A 51 -12.32 -9.77 3.27
CA SER A 51 -11.82 -8.46 2.85
C SER A 51 -10.84 -7.86 3.86
N LEU A 52 -11.14 -7.98 5.16
CA LEU A 52 -10.24 -7.50 6.21
C LEU A 52 -8.95 -8.34 6.30
N MET A 53 -9.01 -9.66 6.11
CA MET A 53 -7.81 -10.50 6.01
C MET A 53 -6.89 -10.06 4.86
N ASN A 54 -7.47 -9.77 3.68
CA ASN A 54 -6.69 -9.28 2.55
C ASN A 54 -6.08 -7.89 2.82
N ALA A 55 -6.86 -6.97 3.39
CA ALA A 55 -6.36 -5.65 3.77
C ALA A 55 -5.20 -5.74 4.78
N GLN A 56 -5.33 -6.59 5.81
CA GLN A 56 -4.28 -6.81 6.82
C GLN A 56 -2.98 -7.34 6.19
N ALA A 57 -3.08 -8.31 5.28
CA ALA A 57 -1.93 -8.86 4.58
C ALA A 57 -1.20 -7.79 3.74
N ILE A 58 -1.94 -6.93 3.06
CA ILE A 58 -1.36 -5.85 2.24
C ILE A 58 -0.74 -4.77 3.13
N VAL A 59 -1.39 -4.37 4.22
CA VAL A 59 -0.84 -3.38 5.16
C VAL A 59 0.45 -3.90 5.79
N ALA A 60 0.49 -5.18 6.19
CA ALA A 60 1.72 -5.81 6.69
C ALA A 60 2.83 -5.80 5.64
N LEU A 61 2.53 -6.15 4.38
CA LEU A 61 3.48 -6.08 3.28
C LEU A 61 4.04 -4.67 3.09
N LEU A 62 3.17 -3.64 3.04
CA LEU A 62 3.60 -2.26 2.86
C LEU A 62 4.50 -1.80 4.01
N ARG A 63 4.09 -2.09 5.26
CA ARG A 63 4.88 -1.80 6.46
C ARG A 63 6.26 -2.45 6.41
N ASP A 64 6.32 -3.74 6.10
CA ASP A 64 7.55 -4.53 6.12
C ASP A 64 8.46 -4.19 4.93
N SER A 65 7.92 -3.57 3.88
CA SER A 65 8.69 -3.07 2.73
C SER A 65 9.32 -1.70 2.96
N LEU A 66 8.99 -1.00 4.05
CA LEU A 66 9.58 0.30 4.38
C LEU A 66 11.06 0.17 4.72
N GLN A 67 11.88 0.98 4.07
CA GLN A 67 13.31 1.10 4.38
C GLN A 67 13.47 2.17 5.47
N LEU A 68 13.45 1.73 6.73
CA LEU A 68 13.42 2.61 7.90
C LEU A 68 14.69 3.46 8.06
N ASP A 69 15.81 2.98 7.53
CA ASP A 69 17.13 3.59 7.71
C ASP A 69 17.46 4.72 6.72
N ILE A 70 16.54 5.03 5.79
CA ILE A 70 16.82 5.91 4.65
C ILE A 70 16.24 7.32 4.85
N TRP A 71 15.25 7.49 5.73
CA TRP A 71 14.54 8.75 5.89
C TRP A 71 13.87 8.87 7.26
N ASP A 72 13.98 10.04 7.88
CA ASP A 72 13.52 10.29 9.25
C ASP A 72 12.00 10.03 9.44
N ALA A 73 11.21 10.23 8.38
CA ALA A 73 9.76 10.01 8.40
C ALA A 73 9.34 8.53 8.36
N ALA A 74 10.27 7.60 8.10
CA ALA A 74 9.94 6.18 7.96
C ALA A 74 9.33 5.60 9.23
N ALA A 75 9.87 5.99 10.38
CA ALA A 75 9.43 5.51 11.68
C ALA A 75 7.99 5.97 12.00
N ASP A 76 7.60 7.17 11.58
CA ASP A 76 6.23 7.65 11.71
C ASP A 76 5.27 6.85 10.83
N ILE A 77 5.63 6.63 9.56
CA ILE A 77 4.80 5.86 8.63
C ILE A 77 4.66 4.41 9.09
N TYR A 78 5.73 3.81 9.62
CA TYR A 78 5.69 2.48 10.22
C TYR A 78 4.68 2.40 11.35
N ARG A 79 4.70 3.35 12.29
CA ARG A 79 3.73 3.43 13.40
C ARG A 79 2.29 3.60 12.91
N LEU A 80 2.08 4.38 11.85
CA LEU A 80 0.76 4.53 11.23
C LEU A 80 0.25 3.21 10.64
N TYR A 81 1.12 2.42 10.00
CA TYR A 81 0.76 1.09 9.55
C TYR A 81 0.50 0.10 10.68
N GLU A 82 1.28 0.15 11.77
CA GLU A 82 1.01 -0.67 12.95
C GLU A 82 -0.36 -0.36 13.57
N PHE A 83 -0.68 0.93 13.71
CA PHE A 83 -1.98 1.38 14.19
C PHE A 83 -3.10 0.86 13.28
N ALA A 84 -3.00 1.09 11.97
CA ALA A 84 -4.03 0.66 11.02
C ALA A 84 -4.21 -0.87 11.03
N LEU A 85 -3.10 -1.62 11.14
CA LEU A 85 -3.14 -3.08 11.19
C LEU A 85 -3.86 -3.58 12.45
N ASP A 86 -3.56 -3.02 13.63
CA ASP A 86 -4.27 -3.35 14.89
C ASP A 86 -5.77 -3.09 14.76
N ARG A 87 -6.15 -1.94 14.18
CA ARG A 87 -7.56 -1.59 13.94
C ARG A 87 -8.26 -2.55 13.00
N LEU A 88 -7.64 -2.93 11.88
CA LEU A 88 -8.20 -3.91 10.94
C LEU A 88 -8.34 -5.31 11.59
N VAL A 89 -7.39 -5.72 12.42
CA VAL A 89 -7.45 -7.00 13.16
C VAL A 89 -8.62 -6.98 14.14
N ARG A 90 -8.71 -5.95 14.98
CA ARG A 90 -9.78 -5.82 15.97
C ARG A 90 -11.16 -5.66 15.33
N SER A 91 -11.25 -4.89 14.24
CA SER A 91 -12.46 -4.76 13.42
C SER A 91 -12.95 -6.13 12.98
N ASN A 92 -12.05 -6.99 12.48
CA ASN A 92 -12.41 -8.33 12.05
C ASN A 92 -12.83 -9.23 13.23
N LEU A 93 -12.07 -9.23 14.32
CA LEU A 93 -12.36 -10.08 15.49
C LEU A 93 -13.71 -9.72 16.14
N ASN A 94 -13.97 -8.43 16.32
CA ASN A 94 -15.14 -7.95 17.03
C ASN A 94 -16.32 -7.63 16.10
N LYS A 95 -16.11 -7.70 14.78
CA LYS A 95 -17.05 -7.23 13.76
C LYS A 95 -17.51 -5.80 14.04
N ASP A 96 -16.56 -4.95 14.38
CA ASP A 96 -16.78 -3.54 14.67
C ASP A 96 -16.36 -2.68 13.49
N ARG A 97 -17.35 -2.04 12.86
CA ARG A 97 -17.17 -1.15 11.71
C ARG A 97 -16.42 0.13 12.07
N THR A 98 -16.57 0.64 13.30
CA THR A 98 -15.92 1.89 13.71
C THR A 98 -14.39 1.76 13.66
N LEU A 99 -13.88 0.57 13.96
CA LEU A 99 -12.45 0.26 13.86
C LEU A 99 -11.96 0.19 12.40
N LEU A 100 -12.80 -0.22 11.45
CA LEU A 100 -12.46 -0.11 10.03
C LEU A 100 -12.36 1.36 9.61
N GLU A 101 -13.30 2.20 10.06
CA GLU A 101 -13.32 3.62 9.76
C GLU A 101 -12.06 4.32 10.32
N GLU A 102 -11.67 4.04 11.57
CA GLU A 102 -10.41 4.54 12.14
C GLU A 102 -9.17 4.10 11.35
N ALA A 103 -9.14 2.86 10.84
CA ALA A 103 -8.05 2.40 9.98
C ALA A 103 -8.01 3.19 8.65
N GLN A 104 -9.19 3.48 8.07
CA GLN A 104 -9.31 4.23 6.82
C GLN A 104 -8.84 5.69 6.97
N GLU A 105 -9.07 6.33 8.11
CA GLU A 105 -8.59 7.70 8.39
C GLU A 105 -7.07 7.82 8.23
N VAL A 106 -6.33 6.74 8.52
CA VAL A 106 -4.87 6.70 8.37
C VAL A 106 -4.45 6.16 7.01
N LEU A 107 -5.08 5.09 6.52
CA LEU A 107 -4.65 4.41 5.29
C LEU A 107 -4.93 5.24 4.04
N LEU A 108 -6.09 5.92 3.94
CA LEU A 108 -6.45 6.65 2.71
C LEU A 108 -5.47 7.78 2.39
N PRO A 109 -5.08 8.67 3.34
CA PRO A 109 -4.05 9.68 3.08
C PRO A 109 -2.69 9.09 2.70
N LEU A 110 -2.28 7.97 3.33
CA LEU A 110 -1.04 7.28 2.98
C LEU A 110 -1.08 6.73 1.55
N MET A 111 -2.18 6.09 1.18
CA MET A 111 -2.40 5.56 -0.17
C MET A 111 -2.32 6.68 -1.21
N ASP A 112 -2.93 7.83 -0.95
CA ASP A 112 -2.85 9.01 -1.81
C ASP A 112 -1.42 9.55 -1.94
N ALA A 113 -0.68 9.61 -0.83
CA ALA A 113 0.72 10.04 -0.83
C ALA A 113 1.58 9.10 -1.70
N TRP A 114 1.40 7.78 -1.56
CA TRP A 114 2.13 6.81 -2.36
C TRP A 114 1.76 6.85 -3.85
N ARG A 115 0.48 7.04 -4.18
CA ARG A 115 0.04 7.24 -5.57
C ARG A 115 0.70 8.47 -6.19
N LYS A 116 0.82 9.57 -5.44
CA LYS A 116 1.50 10.79 -5.90
C LYS A 116 3.00 10.54 -6.10
N ALA A 117 3.67 9.90 -5.14
CA ALA A 117 5.08 9.56 -5.24
C ALA A 117 5.36 8.65 -6.46
N ALA A 118 4.55 7.62 -6.68
CA ALA A 118 4.68 6.72 -7.82
C ALA A 118 4.52 7.43 -9.18
N LYS A 119 3.62 8.42 -9.27
CA LYS A 119 3.46 9.27 -10.47
C LYS A 119 4.68 10.14 -10.73
N MET A 120 5.29 10.70 -9.67
CA MET A 120 6.50 11.52 -9.80
C MET A 120 7.67 10.70 -10.35
N VAL A 121 7.92 9.51 -9.78
CA VAL A 121 8.97 8.60 -10.25
C VAL A 121 8.75 8.17 -11.70
N SER A 122 7.51 7.82 -12.05
CA SER A 122 7.18 7.43 -13.44
C SER A 122 7.38 8.56 -14.45
N THR A 123 7.23 9.82 -14.01
CA THR A 123 7.43 10.99 -14.89
C THR A 123 8.91 11.29 -15.08
N ASP A 124 9.72 11.10 -14.05
CA ASP A 124 11.17 11.31 -14.08
C ASP A 124 11.87 10.27 -14.98
N ASP A 125 11.41 9.01 -14.94
CA ASP A 125 11.84 7.95 -15.86
C ASP A 125 11.63 8.35 -17.33
N LEU A 126 10.49 8.97 -17.67
CA LEU A 126 10.20 9.43 -19.04
C LEU A 126 11.01 10.66 -19.47
N ALA A 127 11.35 11.55 -18.54
CA ALA A 127 12.21 12.71 -18.81
C ALA A 127 13.66 12.28 -19.08
N SER A 128 14.17 11.31 -18.32
CA SER A 128 15.53 10.76 -18.47
C SER A 128 15.77 10.03 -19.80
N LEU A 129 14.70 9.53 -20.45
CA LEU A 129 14.76 8.86 -21.76
C LEU A 129 14.76 9.84 -22.95
N ASN A 130 14.36 11.09 -22.73
CA ASN A 130 14.28 12.14 -23.75
C ASN A 130 15.42 13.18 -23.63
N SER A 131 16.37 12.95 -22.71
CA SER A 131 17.55 13.80 -22.43
C SER A 131 18.82 13.16 -22.99
#